data_AF-S2ZT30-F1
#
_entry.id   AF-S2ZT30-F1
#
_cell.length_a   1.000
_cell.length_b   1.000
_cell.length_c   1.000
_cell.angle_alpha   90.00
_cell.angle_beta   90.00
_cell.angle_gamma   90.00
#
_symmetry.space_group_name_H-M   'P 1'
#
loop_
_entity.id
_entity.type
_entity.pdbx_description
1 polymer ?
#
loop_
_entity_poly.entity_id
_entity_poly.type
_entity_poly.pdbx_seq_one_letter_code
_entity_poly.pdbx_strand_id
1 'polypeptide(L)'
;MATDKNINKICIVVLVFTLFLTIAFMNGEKLGITPVADQDAENYTTNAYFTDNDQDGNWADNAYTTHITLNGTNGTISGNGAYFQDGNLVIANGGWYEITGTLDNGSIIVKADNSSKVWIRLNGVSVTCADDACLRIDQAEKVFLTLAEDADNTFTSGETYSEEALADNTGGVIYAHDDLTINGTGNLTITAGYKHGIDANDSLVITGGNISITAPQDGIHANDGFSFTSAHLTIDAGDDGIHSDTFIYTEGGAILVNSCYEGLEAKTIDITGGDITIYPTDDGINANGDTATNGGMGGGPGGGGAPPGGDNGNQGGQSDNGEKNDTTKTNETTEEEETYIRISGGTVTIINTTGNDADGLDSNGSIYIDGGAILVSLPGGSTNNAIDYGSENNGKAIVTGGTVLGFGGSGMAEEFSSDSTQVAVLYNLDETVEAGTTFRVLNQDGTEILAYTPTTTYSSIAFSSPQLVVGKTYTIEYGDTTAELTIESTAQAVGTTGGMGGGPGQGQGGGPDQGSVSDQGGGPGQDGNLPSQGSNSSQSENIGDSNQQRGPGGTPPQQNGGNGGPNGQEAEKNTEAKETNTTTSDNFISLDEIDGTVWKLLGGSVLVLIPAILFAMKYKKS
;
A
#
# COMPACT_ATOMS: atom_id res chain seq x y z
N MET A 1 -53.21 -15.21 -31.54
CA MET A 1 -53.37 -14.12 -30.55
C MET A 1 -54.08 -14.68 -29.32
N ALA A 2 -53.32 -15.22 -28.37
CA ALA A 2 -53.86 -15.80 -27.13
C ALA A 2 -53.10 -15.32 -25.88
N THR A 3 -52.31 -14.24 -26.01
CA THR A 3 -51.45 -13.71 -24.95
C THR A 3 -52.17 -12.68 -24.06
N ASP A 4 -53.28 -12.10 -24.53
CA ASP A 4 -53.98 -11.00 -23.82
C ASP A 4 -54.92 -11.45 -22.70
N LYS A 5 -55.27 -12.74 -22.61
CA LYS A 5 -56.30 -13.19 -21.66
C LYS A 5 -55.84 -13.16 -20.21
N ASN A 6 -54.52 -13.20 -19.99
CA ASN A 6 -53.93 -13.24 -18.66
C ASN A 6 -53.15 -11.97 -18.30
N ILE A 7 -52.94 -11.03 -19.24
CA ILE A 7 -52.13 -9.83 -18.98
C ILE A 7 -52.70 -8.98 -17.84
N ASN A 8 -54.03 -8.83 -17.77
CA ASN A 8 -54.67 -8.10 -16.67
C ASN A 8 -54.50 -8.80 -15.31
N LYS A 9 -54.47 -10.14 -15.29
CA LYS A 9 -54.24 -10.90 -14.05
C LYS A 9 -52.78 -10.77 -13.61
N ILE A 10 -51.85 -10.84 -14.55
CA ILE A 10 -50.41 -10.65 -14.31
C ILE A 10 -50.16 -9.24 -13.80
N CYS A 11 -50.71 -8.20 -14.44
CA CYS A 11 -50.58 -6.82 -13.97
C CYS A 11 -51.16 -6.61 -12.57
N ILE A 12 -52.31 -7.22 -12.25
CA ILE A 12 -52.89 -7.16 -10.89
C ILE A 12 -51.97 -7.87 -9.89
N VAL A 13 -51.43 -9.04 -10.22
CA VAL A 13 -50.50 -9.76 -9.33
C VAL A 13 -49.23 -8.96 -9.11
N VAL A 14 -48.65 -8.37 -10.16
CA VAL A 14 -47.45 -7.51 -10.06
C VAL A 14 -47.75 -6.26 -9.24
N LEU A 15 -48.91 -5.61 -9.42
CA LEU A 15 -49.33 -4.44 -8.64
C LEU A 15 -49.56 -4.76 -7.16
N VAL A 16 -50.20 -5.89 -6.87
CA VAL A 16 -50.41 -6.34 -5.48
C VAL A 16 -49.08 -6.71 -4.84
N PHE A 17 -48.20 -7.39 -5.57
CA PHE A 17 -46.87 -7.77 -5.09
C PHE A 17 -46.00 -6.54 -4.83
N THR A 18 -45.95 -5.58 -5.76
CA THR A 18 -45.23 -4.31 -5.57
C THR A 18 -45.80 -3.49 -4.42
N LEU A 19 -47.13 -3.43 -4.25
CA LEU A 19 -47.74 -2.76 -3.10
C LEU A 19 -47.37 -3.44 -1.77
N PHE A 20 -47.37 -4.78 -1.72
CA PHE A 20 -46.89 -5.52 -0.56
C PHE A 20 -45.42 -5.24 -0.27
N LEU A 21 -44.58 -5.20 -1.31
CA LEU A 21 -43.17 -4.85 -1.20
C LEU A 21 -42.99 -3.43 -0.65
N THR A 22 -43.70 -2.44 -1.20
CA THR A 22 -43.67 -1.06 -0.73
C THR A 22 -44.12 -0.94 0.72
N ILE A 23 -45.19 -1.65 1.12
CA ILE A 23 -45.66 -1.67 2.50
C ILE A 23 -44.63 -2.32 3.43
N ALA A 24 -43.94 -3.38 2.99
CA ALA A 24 -42.85 -3.98 3.74
C ALA A 24 -41.68 -3.00 3.93
N PHE A 25 -41.25 -2.30 2.87
CA PHE A 25 -40.20 -1.28 2.95
C PHE A 25 -40.59 -0.09 3.84
N MET A 26 -41.83 0.41 3.74
CA MET A 26 -42.31 1.51 4.59
C MET A 26 -42.47 1.14 6.07
N ASN A 27 -42.62 -0.16 6.38
CA ASN A 27 -42.71 -0.66 7.76
C ASN A 27 -41.43 -1.41 8.18
N GLY A 28 -40.32 -1.19 7.47
CA GLY A 28 -39.08 -1.92 7.67
C GLY A 28 -38.70 -2.01 9.14
N GLU A 29 -38.65 -0.88 9.85
CA GLU A 29 -38.29 -0.84 11.28
C GLU A 29 -39.17 -1.73 12.16
N LYS A 30 -40.47 -1.81 11.87
CA LYS A 30 -41.42 -2.65 12.62
C LYS A 30 -41.35 -4.13 12.24
N LEU A 31 -40.75 -4.44 11.10
CA LEU A 31 -40.46 -5.80 10.64
C LEU A 31 -39.03 -6.25 11.00
N GLY A 32 -38.30 -5.45 11.80
CA GLY A 32 -36.91 -5.73 12.18
C GLY A 32 -35.87 -5.27 11.17
N ILE A 33 -36.25 -4.51 10.14
CA ILE A 33 -35.35 -3.84 9.18
C ILE A 33 -35.01 -2.46 9.75
N THR A 34 -33.93 -2.37 10.52
CA THR A 34 -33.44 -1.11 11.06
C THR A 34 -32.62 -0.37 9.99
N PRO A 35 -32.89 0.92 9.70
CA PRO A 35 -32.00 1.70 8.85
C PRO A 35 -30.63 1.79 9.52
N VAL A 36 -29.57 1.57 8.73
CA VAL A 36 -28.20 1.81 9.16
C VAL A 36 -28.10 3.31 9.41
N ALA A 37 -27.70 3.69 10.63
CA ALA A 37 -27.39 5.08 10.91
C ALA A 37 -26.14 5.43 10.13
N ASP A 38 -26.29 6.30 9.14
CA ASP A 38 -25.24 7.11 8.56
C ASP A 38 -24.47 7.76 9.73
N GLN A 39 -23.22 7.35 9.89
CA GLN A 39 -22.23 7.92 10.82
C GLN A 39 -21.20 8.70 9.99
N ASP A 40 -21.62 9.34 8.89
CA ASP A 40 -20.76 9.75 7.77
C ASP A 40 -19.88 10.99 8.03
N ALA A 41 -19.78 11.47 9.26
CA ALA A 41 -18.88 12.58 9.55
C ALA A 41 -17.41 12.10 9.61
N GLU A 42 -16.68 12.20 8.49
CA GLU A 42 -15.21 12.22 8.52
C GLU A 42 -14.77 13.56 9.10
N ASN A 43 -14.09 13.54 10.24
CA ASN A 43 -13.28 14.68 10.64
C ASN A 43 -11.83 14.33 10.38
N TYR A 44 -11.15 15.13 9.56
CA TYR A 44 -9.70 15.04 9.43
C TYR A 44 -9.04 15.33 10.79
N THR A 45 -7.98 14.58 11.09
CA THR A 45 -7.18 14.76 12.29
C THR A 45 -6.38 16.08 12.21
N THR A 46 -5.34 16.22 13.03
CA THR A 46 -4.46 17.41 12.97
C THR A 46 -3.72 17.56 11.64
N ASN A 47 -3.65 16.51 10.81
CA ASN A 47 -3.16 16.55 9.43
C ASN A 47 -4.24 16.10 8.43
N ALA A 48 -4.01 16.33 7.14
CA ALA A 48 -4.96 16.00 6.07
C ALA A 48 -4.88 14.55 5.59
N TYR A 49 -4.01 13.73 6.18
CA TYR A 49 -3.69 12.37 5.72
C TYR A 49 -4.48 11.27 6.46
N PHE A 50 -5.07 11.60 7.62
CA PHE A 50 -5.90 10.69 8.39
C PHE A 50 -7.18 11.35 8.86
N THR A 51 -8.24 10.56 8.94
CA THR A 51 -9.48 10.92 9.60
C THR A 51 -9.60 10.24 10.97
N ASP A 52 -10.50 10.75 11.80
CA ASP A 52 -10.81 10.13 13.11
C ASP A 52 -11.25 8.66 12.94
N ASN A 53 -11.99 8.35 11.87
CA ASN A 53 -12.43 6.98 11.58
C ASN A 53 -11.27 6.10 11.13
N ASP A 54 -10.28 6.66 10.41
CA ASP A 54 -9.09 5.89 10.03
C ASP A 54 -8.36 5.34 11.25
N GLN A 55 -8.22 6.19 12.27
CA GLN A 55 -7.49 5.86 13.49
C GLN A 55 -8.34 5.11 14.53
N ASP A 56 -9.65 4.99 14.32
CA ASP A 56 -10.51 4.24 15.23
C ASP A 56 -10.46 2.73 14.96
N GLY A 57 -9.42 2.08 15.49
CA GLY A 57 -9.33 0.62 15.55
C GLY A 57 -10.10 0.00 16.73
N ASN A 58 -10.79 0.81 17.56
CA ASN A 58 -11.47 0.31 18.75
C ASN A 58 -12.86 -0.22 18.39
N TRP A 59 -12.92 -1.52 18.11
CA TRP A 59 -14.18 -2.16 17.80
C TRP A 59 -15.06 -2.36 19.05
N ALA A 60 -16.12 -1.57 19.16
CA ALA A 60 -17.22 -1.82 20.08
C ALA A 60 -18.35 -2.55 19.35
N ASP A 61 -18.56 -3.82 19.70
CA ASP A 61 -19.71 -4.56 19.18
C ASP A 61 -21.01 -3.83 19.53
N ASN A 62 -21.91 -3.71 18.54
CA ASN A 62 -23.11 -2.92 18.65
C ASN A 62 -24.33 -3.68 18.11
N ALA A 63 -25.52 -3.18 18.39
CA ALA A 63 -26.78 -3.86 18.03
C ALA A 63 -27.01 -4.00 16.51
N TYR A 64 -26.15 -3.39 15.68
CA TYR A 64 -26.23 -3.39 14.23
C TYR A 64 -25.12 -4.22 13.57
N THR A 65 -24.19 -4.79 14.35
CA THR A 65 -23.16 -5.69 13.82
C THR A 65 -23.79 -6.93 13.21
N THR A 66 -23.41 -7.24 11.97
CA THR A 66 -23.71 -8.51 11.33
C THR A 66 -22.56 -9.47 11.58
N HIS A 67 -22.81 -10.56 12.31
CA HIS A 67 -21.80 -11.57 12.62
C HIS A 67 -21.80 -12.67 11.55
N ILE A 68 -20.62 -12.96 11.01
CA ILE A 68 -20.41 -13.89 9.91
C ILE A 68 -19.35 -14.91 10.33
N THR A 69 -19.67 -16.19 10.15
CA THR A 69 -18.72 -17.28 10.36
C THR A 69 -18.55 -18.06 9.06
N LEU A 70 -17.36 -17.96 8.46
CA LEU A 70 -16.93 -18.70 7.29
C LEU A 70 -16.62 -20.16 7.68
N ASN A 71 -17.04 -21.10 6.83
CA ASN A 71 -16.86 -22.54 7.03
C ASN A 71 -16.79 -23.27 5.68
N GLY A 72 -15.57 -23.39 5.15
CA GLY A 72 -15.28 -24.11 3.92
C GLY A 72 -15.64 -23.28 2.70
N THR A 73 -16.74 -23.59 2.00
CA THR A 73 -17.18 -22.85 0.79
C THR A 73 -18.43 -21.98 1.03
N ASN A 74 -18.84 -21.83 2.29
CA ASN A 74 -20.00 -21.02 2.69
C ASN A 74 -19.82 -20.61 4.18
N GLY A 75 -20.90 -20.25 4.87
CA GLY A 75 -20.87 -19.91 6.28
C GLY A 75 -22.26 -19.66 6.87
N THR A 76 -22.29 -19.02 8.04
CA THR A 76 -23.51 -18.56 8.70
C THR A 76 -23.48 -17.06 8.88
N ILE A 77 -24.64 -16.41 8.74
CA ILE A 77 -24.81 -14.97 8.91
C ILE A 77 -25.90 -14.72 9.95
N SER A 78 -25.60 -13.88 10.95
CA SER A 78 -26.55 -13.36 11.93
C SER A 78 -26.56 -11.84 11.85
N GLY A 79 -27.54 -11.29 11.15
CA GLY A 79 -27.63 -9.87 10.82
C GLY A 79 -28.18 -9.67 9.42
N ASN A 80 -27.97 -8.48 8.84
CA ASN A 80 -28.48 -8.08 7.53
C ASN A 80 -27.33 -7.53 6.67
N GLY A 81 -27.56 -7.34 5.37
CA GLY A 81 -26.60 -6.67 4.49
C GLY A 81 -25.52 -7.56 3.88
N ALA A 82 -25.40 -8.82 4.31
CA ALA A 82 -24.51 -9.80 3.69
C ALA A 82 -25.23 -11.11 3.31
N TYR A 83 -24.72 -11.80 2.29
CA TYR A 83 -25.19 -13.12 1.85
C TYR A 83 -24.06 -13.91 1.17
N PHE A 84 -24.20 -15.23 1.09
CA PHE A 84 -23.29 -16.06 0.29
C PHE A 84 -23.85 -16.29 -1.11
N GLN A 85 -22.98 -16.17 -2.12
CA GLN A 85 -23.31 -16.43 -3.51
C GLN A 85 -22.12 -17.05 -4.22
N ASP A 86 -22.35 -18.19 -4.89
CA ASP A 86 -21.37 -18.85 -5.76
C ASP A 86 -19.99 -19.12 -5.10
N GLY A 87 -19.98 -19.37 -3.78
CA GLY A 87 -18.76 -19.62 -3.00
C GLY A 87 -18.15 -18.37 -2.37
N ASN A 88 -18.69 -17.19 -2.66
CA ASN A 88 -18.22 -15.90 -2.14
C ASN A 88 -19.12 -15.41 -1.00
N LEU A 89 -18.55 -14.64 -0.07
CA LEU A 89 -19.29 -13.79 0.85
C LEU A 89 -19.49 -12.43 0.19
N VAL A 90 -20.73 -11.99 0.01
CA VAL A 90 -21.08 -10.68 -0.54
C VAL A 90 -21.65 -9.78 0.54
N ILE A 91 -21.02 -8.62 0.76
CA ILE A 91 -21.48 -7.52 1.61
C ILE A 91 -22.08 -6.46 0.69
N ALA A 92 -23.40 -6.29 0.73
CA ALA A 92 -24.16 -5.49 -0.24
C ALA A 92 -24.63 -4.12 0.29
N ASN A 93 -24.45 -3.84 1.58
CA ASN A 93 -24.91 -2.62 2.22
C ASN A 93 -23.81 -2.01 3.11
N GLY A 94 -23.83 -0.69 3.31
CA GLY A 94 -23.10 -0.03 4.40
C GLY A 94 -23.44 -0.61 5.77
N GLY A 95 -22.50 -0.56 6.71
CA GLY A 95 -22.70 -1.08 8.07
C GLY A 95 -21.49 -1.81 8.66
N TRP A 96 -21.74 -2.53 9.76
CA TRP A 96 -20.71 -3.18 10.59
C TRP A 96 -20.78 -4.70 10.43
N TYR A 97 -19.64 -5.32 10.14
CA TYR A 97 -19.53 -6.76 9.87
C TYR A 97 -18.37 -7.34 10.67
N GLU A 98 -18.64 -8.33 11.52
CA GLU A 98 -17.59 -9.13 12.16
C GLU A 98 -17.48 -10.47 11.45
N ILE A 99 -16.29 -10.80 10.96
CA ILE A 99 -16.01 -12.03 10.20
C ILE A 99 -15.04 -12.90 10.98
N THR A 100 -15.35 -14.20 11.02
CA THR A 100 -14.55 -15.25 11.67
C THR A 100 -14.48 -16.48 10.76
N GLY A 101 -13.48 -17.35 10.93
CA GLY A 101 -13.44 -18.68 10.30
C GLY A 101 -12.74 -18.71 8.94
N THR A 102 -12.99 -19.76 8.15
CA THR A 102 -12.24 -20.06 6.92
C THR A 102 -13.11 -20.14 5.67
N LEU A 103 -12.68 -19.49 4.59
CA LEU A 103 -13.19 -19.66 3.22
C LEU A 103 -12.11 -20.29 2.34
N ASP A 104 -12.30 -21.56 1.96
CA ASP A 104 -11.29 -22.41 1.31
C ASP A 104 -10.98 -22.02 -0.14
N ASN A 105 -11.97 -21.49 -0.85
CA ASN A 105 -11.82 -20.98 -2.21
C ASN A 105 -12.97 -20.02 -2.55
N GLY A 106 -12.74 -18.72 -2.39
CA GLY A 106 -13.69 -17.67 -2.71
C GLY A 106 -13.23 -16.31 -2.20
N SER A 107 -14.07 -15.31 -2.41
CA SER A 107 -13.79 -13.92 -2.08
C SER A 107 -14.77 -13.37 -1.04
N ILE A 108 -14.30 -12.43 -0.23
CA ILE A 108 -15.14 -11.46 0.48
C ILE A 108 -15.31 -10.28 -0.48
N ILE A 109 -16.53 -10.02 -0.94
CA ILE A 109 -16.84 -8.99 -1.94
C ILE A 109 -17.68 -7.89 -1.29
N VAL A 110 -17.20 -6.65 -1.30
CA VAL A 110 -17.94 -5.47 -0.87
C VAL A 110 -18.53 -4.79 -2.10
N LYS A 111 -19.87 -4.71 -2.14
CA LYS A 111 -20.65 -4.14 -3.24
C LYS A 111 -21.79 -3.28 -2.67
N ALA A 112 -21.41 -2.29 -1.88
CA ALA A 112 -22.34 -1.35 -1.25
C ALA A 112 -22.69 -0.19 -2.20
N ASP A 113 -23.55 0.74 -1.76
CA ASP A 113 -23.76 1.99 -2.48
C ASP A 113 -22.50 2.86 -2.42
N ASN A 114 -22.24 3.69 -3.43
CA ASN A 114 -21.02 4.50 -3.51
C ASN A 114 -20.98 5.65 -2.49
N SER A 115 -22.07 5.88 -1.75
CA SER A 115 -22.09 6.76 -0.58
C SER A 115 -22.07 5.98 0.74
N SER A 116 -21.76 4.68 0.73
CA SER A 116 -21.80 3.84 1.93
C SER A 116 -20.43 3.58 2.49
N LYS A 117 -20.29 3.78 3.80
CA LYS A 117 -19.14 3.27 4.57
C LYS A 117 -19.40 1.86 5.08
N VAL A 118 -18.36 1.03 5.03
CA VAL A 118 -18.41 -0.37 5.44
C VAL A 118 -17.30 -0.64 6.45
N TRP A 119 -17.65 -1.09 7.64
CA TRP A 119 -16.71 -1.50 8.68
C TRP A 119 -16.66 -3.03 8.75
N ILE A 120 -15.49 -3.60 8.52
CA ILE A 120 -15.25 -5.04 8.54
C ILE A 120 -14.21 -5.34 9.61
N ARG A 121 -14.57 -6.13 10.63
CA ARG A 121 -13.63 -6.68 11.60
C ARG A 121 -13.24 -8.10 11.25
N LEU A 122 -11.95 -8.31 10.99
CA LEU A 122 -11.37 -9.64 10.82
C LEU A 122 -10.93 -10.19 12.18
N ASN A 123 -11.55 -11.31 12.58
CA ASN A 123 -11.32 -11.95 13.88
C ASN A 123 -11.03 -13.44 13.70
N GLY A 124 -9.82 -13.76 13.24
CA GLY A 124 -9.39 -15.14 13.00
C GLY A 124 -9.89 -15.65 11.65
N VAL A 125 -9.69 -14.85 10.60
CA VAL A 125 -10.20 -15.09 9.25
C VAL A 125 -9.10 -15.67 8.36
N SER A 126 -9.40 -16.77 7.67
CA SER A 126 -8.52 -17.32 6.64
C SER A 126 -9.26 -17.44 5.31
N VAL A 127 -8.76 -16.81 4.26
CA VAL A 127 -9.37 -16.86 2.91
C VAL A 127 -8.31 -17.30 1.91
N THR A 128 -8.64 -18.31 1.12
CA THR A 128 -7.91 -18.64 -0.10
C THR A 128 -8.79 -18.31 -1.30
N CYS A 129 -8.19 -17.71 -2.33
CA CYS A 129 -8.85 -17.30 -3.55
C CYS A 129 -8.03 -17.79 -4.75
N ALA A 130 -8.53 -18.76 -5.52
CA ALA A 130 -7.72 -19.41 -6.55
C ALA A 130 -7.43 -18.53 -7.77
N ASP A 131 -8.38 -17.68 -8.16
CA ASP A 131 -8.36 -16.96 -9.43
C ASP A 131 -8.96 -15.53 -9.35
N ASP A 132 -8.95 -14.93 -8.16
CA ASP A 132 -9.42 -13.56 -7.91
C ASP A 132 -8.78 -13.01 -6.62
N ALA A 133 -9.15 -11.79 -6.22
CA ALA A 133 -8.83 -11.22 -4.93
C ALA A 133 -9.57 -11.92 -3.78
N CYS A 134 -8.95 -12.02 -2.61
CA CYS A 134 -9.53 -12.62 -1.41
C CYS A 134 -10.46 -11.65 -0.70
N LEU A 135 -10.12 -10.36 -0.72
CA LEU A 135 -11.03 -9.25 -0.40
C LEU A 135 -11.11 -8.35 -1.61
N ARG A 136 -12.31 -8.17 -2.17
CA ARG A 136 -12.57 -7.31 -3.32
C ARG A 136 -13.59 -6.25 -2.96
N ILE A 137 -13.25 -4.99 -3.14
CA ILE A 137 -14.15 -3.85 -2.92
C ILE A 137 -14.57 -3.35 -4.29
N ASP A 138 -15.68 -3.91 -4.79
CA ASP A 138 -16.31 -3.50 -6.06
C ASP A 138 -16.84 -2.06 -5.97
N GLN A 139 -17.45 -1.70 -4.82
CA GLN A 139 -18.05 -0.39 -4.61
C GLN A 139 -18.32 -0.11 -3.12
N ALA A 140 -17.88 1.06 -2.63
CA ALA A 140 -18.26 1.72 -1.38
C ALA A 140 -17.92 3.22 -1.47
N GLU A 141 -18.24 4.03 -0.46
CA GLU A 141 -17.53 5.30 -0.27
C GLU A 141 -16.13 5.03 0.30
N LYS A 142 -16.07 4.18 1.34
CA LYS A 142 -14.85 3.78 2.02
C LYS A 142 -15.05 2.49 2.80
N VAL A 143 -14.03 1.65 2.85
CA VAL A 143 -14.02 0.44 3.67
C VAL A 143 -12.99 0.56 4.79
N PHE A 144 -13.41 0.29 6.03
CA PHE A 144 -12.55 0.18 7.19
C PHE A 144 -12.35 -1.28 7.56
N LEU A 145 -11.16 -1.82 7.32
CA LEU A 145 -10.76 -3.18 7.65
C LEU A 145 -10.02 -3.21 8.99
N THR A 146 -10.74 -3.52 10.07
CA THR A 146 -10.19 -3.59 11.43
C THR A 146 -9.67 -4.99 11.75
N LEU A 147 -8.39 -5.09 12.09
CA LEU A 147 -7.75 -6.31 12.56
C LEU A 147 -7.99 -6.47 14.08
N ALA A 148 -8.78 -7.47 14.46
CA ALA A 148 -9.08 -7.73 15.87
C ALA A 148 -7.82 -8.04 16.68
N GLU A 149 -7.71 -7.46 17.89
CA GLU A 149 -6.63 -7.75 18.84
C GLU A 149 -6.43 -9.26 19.02
N ASP A 150 -5.16 -9.70 19.05
CA ASP A 150 -4.72 -11.09 19.18
C ASP A 150 -5.25 -12.07 18.10
N ALA A 151 -5.88 -11.57 17.03
CA ALA A 151 -6.38 -12.41 15.95
C ALA A 151 -5.35 -12.54 14.82
N ASP A 152 -5.18 -13.77 14.33
CA ASP A 152 -4.41 -14.08 13.13
C ASP A 152 -5.33 -14.19 11.92
N ASN A 153 -5.12 -13.33 10.93
CA ASN A 153 -5.85 -13.35 9.67
C ASN A 153 -4.91 -13.67 8.50
N THR A 154 -5.37 -14.46 7.54
CA THR A 154 -4.54 -14.89 6.39
C THR A 154 -5.31 -14.81 5.08
N PHE A 155 -4.79 -14.09 4.10
CA PHE A 155 -5.30 -14.10 2.73
C PHE A 155 -4.26 -14.65 1.77
N THR A 156 -4.65 -15.61 0.93
CA THR A 156 -3.75 -16.25 -0.04
C THR A 156 -4.41 -16.34 -1.40
N SER A 157 -3.85 -15.68 -2.41
CA SER A 157 -4.33 -15.79 -3.80
C SER A 157 -3.55 -16.82 -4.61
N GLY A 158 -4.16 -17.31 -5.69
CA GLY A 158 -3.48 -18.13 -6.69
C GLY A 158 -2.58 -17.32 -7.62
N GLU A 159 -1.88 -18.05 -8.51
CA GLU A 159 -0.88 -17.52 -9.46
C GLU A 159 -1.48 -16.91 -10.74
N THR A 160 -2.77 -17.13 -10.97
CA THR A 160 -3.47 -16.69 -12.19
C THR A 160 -4.85 -16.20 -11.84
N TYR A 161 -5.27 -15.06 -12.39
CA TYR A 161 -6.63 -14.56 -12.20
C TYR A 161 -7.55 -14.91 -13.37
N SER A 162 -8.84 -14.98 -13.07
CA SER A 162 -9.93 -15.28 -14.02
C SER A 162 -10.06 -14.18 -15.09
N GLU A 163 -10.71 -14.48 -16.23
CA GLU A 163 -10.94 -13.49 -17.28
C GLU A 163 -11.76 -12.30 -16.76
N GLU A 164 -12.71 -12.56 -15.85
CA GLU A 164 -13.52 -11.53 -15.22
C GLU A 164 -12.70 -10.61 -14.30
N ALA A 165 -11.84 -11.17 -13.44
CA ALA A 165 -10.97 -10.39 -12.58
C ALA A 165 -9.97 -9.54 -13.38
N LEU A 166 -9.38 -10.13 -14.44
CA LEU A 166 -8.49 -9.39 -15.33
C LEU A 166 -9.20 -8.28 -16.11
N ALA A 167 -10.47 -8.46 -16.47
CA ALA A 167 -11.27 -7.43 -17.14
C ALA A 167 -11.59 -6.25 -16.21
N ASP A 168 -11.55 -6.46 -14.90
CA ASP A 168 -11.72 -5.45 -13.86
C ASP A 168 -10.41 -4.78 -13.43
N ASN A 169 -9.27 -5.27 -13.97
CA ASN A 169 -7.91 -4.93 -13.55
C ASN A 169 -7.59 -5.28 -12.09
N THR A 170 -8.24 -6.30 -11.53
CA THR A 170 -7.90 -6.81 -10.19
C THR A 170 -6.44 -7.26 -10.17
N GLY A 171 -5.59 -6.58 -9.39
CA GLY A 171 -4.16 -6.88 -9.28
C GLY A 171 -3.69 -7.24 -7.88
N GLY A 172 -4.55 -7.25 -6.85
CA GLY A 172 -4.14 -7.53 -5.47
C GLY A 172 -4.88 -8.69 -4.81
N VAL A 173 -4.27 -9.30 -3.78
CA VAL A 173 -4.97 -10.21 -2.87
C VAL A 173 -6.08 -9.48 -2.12
N ILE A 174 -5.80 -8.24 -1.74
CA ILE A 174 -6.81 -7.25 -1.39
C ILE A 174 -6.86 -6.27 -2.56
N TYR A 175 -8.03 -6.16 -3.19
CA TYR A 175 -8.24 -5.25 -4.30
C TYR A 175 -9.38 -4.28 -3.97
N ALA A 176 -9.15 -2.98 -4.14
CA ALA A 176 -10.14 -1.95 -3.84
C ALA A 176 -10.29 -0.95 -4.98
N HIS A 177 -11.52 -0.78 -5.49
CA HIS A 177 -11.79 0.33 -6.41
C HIS A 177 -11.92 1.68 -5.71
N ASP A 178 -12.37 1.69 -4.45
CA ASP A 178 -12.56 2.90 -3.65
C ASP A 178 -11.63 2.89 -2.42
N ASP A 179 -11.63 3.98 -1.65
CA ASP A 179 -10.79 4.16 -0.46
C ASP A 179 -10.83 2.98 0.52
N LEU A 180 -9.64 2.58 0.98
CA LEU A 180 -9.45 1.50 1.95
C LEU A 180 -8.63 1.98 3.14
N THR A 181 -9.11 1.66 4.34
CA THR A 181 -8.35 1.78 5.57
C THR A 181 -8.11 0.41 6.19
N ILE A 182 -6.89 0.15 6.66
CA ILE A 182 -6.56 -0.97 7.54
C ILE A 182 -6.14 -0.43 8.92
N ASN A 183 -6.80 -0.90 9.97
CA ASN A 183 -6.53 -0.47 11.34
C ASN A 183 -6.69 -1.61 12.36
N GLY A 184 -6.67 -1.30 13.66
CA GLY A 184 -6.70 -2.29 14.74
C GLY A 184 -5.30 -2.76 15.12
N THR A 185 -5.19 -3.84 15.90
CA THR A 185 -3.91 -4.31 16.48
C THR A 185 -3.62 -5.78 16.18
N GLY A 186 -4.52 -6.47 15.48
CA GLY A 186 -4.35 -7.85 15.07
C GLY A 186 -3.31 -8.08 13.99
N ASN A 187 -3.15 -9.34 13.59
CA ASN A 187 -2.20 -9.76 12.57
C ASN A 187 -2.92 -10.02 11.24
N LEU A 188 -2.29 -9.65 10.13
CA LEU A 188 -2.73 -9.97 8.78
C LEU A 188 -1.54 -10.45 7.95
N THR A 189 -1.60 -11.69 7.46
CA THR A 189 -0.64 -12.25 6.51
C THR A 189 -1.26 -12.30 5.12
N ILE A 190 -0.62 -11.65 4.15
CA ILE A 190 -1.03 -11.61 2.75
C ILE A 190 0.02 -12.35 1.92
N THR A 191 -0.43 -13.34 1.15
CA THR A 191 0.42 -14.09 0.22
C THR A 191 -0.19 -14.01 -1.17
N ALA A 192 0.39 -13.17 -2.03
CA ALA A 192 -0.03 -13.05 -3.41
C ALA A 192 0.66 -14.11 -4.27
N GLY A 193 -0.12 -14.81 -5.08
CA GLY A 193 0.42 -15.67 -6.13
C GLY A 193 0.60 -14.94 -7.47
N TYR A 194 -0.19 -13.89 -7.73
CA TYR A 194 -0.31 -13.29 -9.07
C TYR A 194 0.52 -12.02 -9.24
N LYS A 195 0.13 -10.91 -8.58
CA LYS A 195 0.69 -9.58 -8.84
C LYS A 195 1.03 -8.87 -7.52
N HIS A 196 0.14 -8.05 -6.98
CA HIS A 196 0.39 -7.28 -5.76
C HIS A 196 -0.16 -7.94 -4.50
N GLY A 197 0.35 -7.52 -3.35
CA GLY A 197 -0.26 -7.84 -2.06
C GLY A 197 -1.59 -7.11 -1.87
N ILE A 198 -1.51 -5.78 -1.82
CA ILE A 198 -2.66 -4.86 -1.76
C ILE A 198 -2.63 -3.96 -2.99
N ASP A 199 -3.76 -3.81 -3.66
CA ASP A 199 -3.93 -2.98 -4.85
C ASP A 199 -5.18 -2.11 -4.66
N ALA A 200 -4.98 -0.80 -4.52
CA ALA A 200 -6.04 0.18 -4.29
C ALA A 200 -6.05 1.22 -5.42
N ASN A 201 -7.19 1.38 -6.08
CA ASN A 201 -7.32 2.38 -7.15
C ASN A 201 -7.43 3.80 -6.62
N ASP A 202 -7.92 3.97 -5.39
CA ASP A 202 -7.98 5.25 -4.69
C ASP A 202 -6.97 5.22 -3.51
N SER A 203 -7.22 5.96 -2.42
CA SER A 203 -6.25 6.09 -1.33
C SER A 203 -6.26 4.87 -0.41
N LEU A 204 -5.06 4.47 0.01
CA LEU A 204 -4.86 3.44 1.04
C LEU A 204 -4.32 4.08 2.32
N VAL A 205 -5.02 3.84 3.42
CA VAL A 205 -4.61 4.30 4.76
C VAL A 205 -4.34 3.11 5.66
N ILE A 206 -3.17 3.05 6.30
CA ILE A 206 -2.85 2.04 7.31
C ILE A 206 -2.50 2.75 8.62
N THR A 207 -3.34 2.55 9.64
CA THR A 207 -3.19 3.20 10.96
C THR A 207 -2.95 2.21 12.10
N GLY A 208 -2.88 0.91 11.81
CA GLY A 208 -2.63 -0.12 12.81
C GLY A 208 -2.48 -1.52 12.23
N GLY A 209 -2.07 -2.46 13.08
CA GLY A 209 -1.94 -3.88 12.77
C GLY A 209 -0.50 -4.34 12.59
N ASN A 210 -0.31 -5.66 12.63
CA ASN A 210 0.94 -6.32 12.21
C ASN A 210 0.69 -7.02 10.87
N ILE A 211 1.17 -6.42 9.78
CA ILE A 211 0.86 -6.82 8.42
C ILE A 211 2.12 -7.39 7.77
N SER A 212 2.04 -8.62 7.29
CA SER A 212 3.10 -9.28 6.52
C SER A 212 2.61 -9.52 5.10
N ILE A 213 3.39 -9.11 4.10
CA ILE A 213 3.05 -9.23 2.68
C ILE A 213 4.16 -9.94 1.93
N THR A 214 3.80 -10.92 1.12
CA THR A 214 4.67 -11.48 0.08
C THR A 214 3.98 -11.33 -1.27
N ALA A 215 4.64 -10.69 -2.24
CA ALA A 215 4.07 -10.41 -3.54
C ALA A 215 5.07 -10.59 -4.70
N PRO A 216 4.66 -11.16 -5.87
CA PRO A 216 5.50 -11.23 -7.06
C PRO A 216 5.82 -9.88 -7.71
N GLN A 217 4.95 -8.88 -7.55
CA GLN A 217 5.22 -7.48 -7.88
C GLN A 217 5.22 -6.67 -6.57
N ASP A 218 4.49 -5.56 -6.54
CA ASP A 218 4.53 -4.64 -5.41
C ASP A 218 3.91 -5.25 -4.16
N GLY A 219 4.48 -4.95 -3.00
CA GLY A 219 3.83 -5.26 -1.73
C GLY A 219 2.50 -4.51 -1.62
N ILE A 220 2.54 -3.21 -1.88
CA ILE A 220 1.40 -2.29 -1.87
C ILE A 220 1.46 -1.44 -3.14
N HIS A 221 0.34 -1.37 -3.88
CA HIS A 221 0.14 -0.49 -5.03
C HIS A 221 -1.09 0.39 -4.77
N ALA A 222 -0.94 1.71 -4.81
CA ALA A 222 -2.04 2.66 -4.58
C ALA A 222 -2.07 3.78 -5.64
N ASN A 223 -3.07 3.80 -6.52
CA ASN A 223 -3.08 4.75 -7.65
C ASN A 223 -3.40 6.19 -7.23
N ASP A 224 -3.87 6.43 -6.00
CA ASP A 224 -3.86 7.76 -5.40
C ASP A 224 -2.73 7.87 -4.38
N GLY A 225 -3.04 7.93 -3.08
CA GLY A 225 -2.06 8.18 -2.03
C GLY A 225 -2.00 7.08 -0.99
N PHE A 226 -0.82 6.89 -0.41
CA PHE A 226 -0.59 5.98 0.70
C PHE A 226 -0.26 6.75 1.99
N SER A 227 -1.06 6.54 3.04
CA SER A 227 -0.85 7.17 4.36
C SER A 227 -0.63 6.12 5.46
N PHE A 228 0.45 6.25 6.22
CA PHE A 228 0.90 5.25 7.18
C PHE A 228 1.22 5.81 8.57
N THR A 229 0.65 5.18 9.60
CA THR A 229 0.96 5.44 11.00
C THR A 229 0.72 4.21 11.88
N SER A 230 1.41 4.13 13.01
CA SER A 230 1.10 3.23 14.14
C SER A 230 1.02 1.71 13.88
N ALA A 231 1.30 1.24 12.66
CA ALA A 231 1.32 -0.18 12.28
C ALA A 231 2.75 -0.74 12.19
N HIS A 232 2.85 -2.06 12.06
CA HIS A 232 4.07 -2.79 11.72
C HIS A 232 3.87 -3.49 10.37
N LEU A 233 4.64 -3.10 9.36
CA LEU A 233 4.59 -3.65 8.01
C LEU A 233 5.88 -4.41 7.70
N THR A 234 5.76 -5.65 7.24
CA THR A 234 6.88 -6.46 6.74
C THR A 234 6.56 -6.91 5.32
N ILE A 235 7.41 -6.55 4.35
CA ILE A 235 7.17 -6.80 2.92
C ILE A 235 8.33 -7.57 2.31
N ASP A 236 7.99 -8.60 1.54
CA ASP A 236 8.85 -9.24 0.54
C ASP A 236 8.17 -9.06 -0.83
N ALA A 237 8.67 -8.12 -1.63
CA ALA A 237 8.15 -7.77 -2.95
C ALA A 237 9.10 -8.20 -4.06
N GLY A 238 8.56 -8.51 -5.24
CA GLY A 238 9.34 -8.79 -6.44
C GLY A 238 9.61 -7.57 -7.30
N ASP A 239 8.80 -6.51 -7.11
CA ASP A 239 8.98 -5.17 -7.67
C ASP A 239 9.04 -4.20 -6.47
N ASP A 240 8.14 -3.23 -6.33
CA ASP A 240 8.30 -2.22 -5.27
C ASP A 240 7.82 -2.67 -3.89
N GLY A 241 8.48 -2.19 -2.83
CA GLY A 241 7.95 -2.37 -1.49
C GLY A 241 6.56 -1.72 -1.37
N ILE A 242 6.51 -0.42 -1.66
CA ILE A 242 5.30 0.41 -1.67
C ILE A 242 5.37 1.36 -2.87
N HIS A 243 4.41 1.25 -3.78
CA HIS A 243 4.22 2.12 -4.92
C HIS A 243 2.95 2.97 -4.74
N SER A 244 3.02 4.26 -5.03
CA SER A 244 1.85 5.13 -5.08
C SER A 244 1.97 6.23 -6.15
N ASP A 245 0.97 6.38 -7.02
CA ASP A 245 1.09 7.32 -8.14
C ASP A 245 1.18 8.80 -7.70
N THR A 246 0.66 9.15 -6.52
CA THR A 246 0.61 10.55 -6.04
C THR A 246 1.54 10.82 -4.86
N PHE A 247 1.35 10.14 -3.73
CA PHE A 247 2.12 10.43 -2.53
C PHE A 247 2.26 9.25 -1.57
N ILE A 248 3.38 9.23 -0.86
CA ILE A 248 3.57 8.42 0.34
C ILE A 248 3.75 9.36 1.53
N TYR A 249 2.93 9.18 2.57
CA TYR A 249 3.03 9.91 3.83
C TYR A 249 3.23 8.96 5.01
N THR A 250 4.28 9.17 5.80
CA THR A 250 4.52 8.41 7.04
C THR A 250 4.69 9.34 8.24
N GLU A 251 4.05 9.01 9.37
CA GLU A 251 4.20 9.76 10.63
C GLU A 251 4.61 8.91 11.84
N GLY A 252 4.56 7.58 11.71
CA GLY A 252 4.87 6.66 12.81
C GLY A 252 4.80 5.19 12.36
N GLY A 253 4.91 4.26 13.31
CA GLY A 253 4.95 2.83 13.01
C GLY A 253 6.31 2.33 12.53
N ALA A 254 6.35 1.10 12.01
CA ALA A 254 7.56 0.50 11.45
C ALA A 254 7.28 -0.13 10.08
N ILE A 255 8.18 0.12 9.12
CA ILE A 255 8.15 -0.47 7.78
C ILE A 255 9.48 -1.22 7.58
N LEU A 256 9.38 -2.52 7.33
CA LEU A 256 10.51 -3.36 6.96
C LEU A 256 10.26 -3.95 5.57
N VAL A 257 11.03 -3.52 4.58
CA VAL A 257 11.02 -4.12 3.24
C VAL A 257 12.25 -5.00 3.12
N ASN A 258 12.05 -6.32 3.26
CA ASN A 258 13.11 -7.33 3.29
C ASN A 258 13.77 -7.54 1.92
N SER A 259 12.99 -7.37 0.86
CA SER A 259 13.43 -7.42 -0.53
C SER A 259 12.45 -6.68 -1.42
N CYS A 260 12.97 -5.95 -2.39
CA CYS A 260 12.21 -5.26 -3.43
C CYS A 260 13.16 -4.84 -4.57
N TYR A 261 12.59 -4.43 -5.70
CA TYR A 261 13.30 -3.68 -6.72
C TYR A 261 13.58 -2.27 -6.18
N GLU A 262 12.54 -1.44 -6.04
CA GLU A 262 12.61 -0.18 -5.29
C GLU A 262 11.89 -0.26 -3.94
N GLY A 263 12.30 0.53 -2.95
CA GLY A 263 11.71 0.49 -1.62
C GLY A 263 10.37 1.21 -1.50
N LEU A 264 10.40 2.54 -1.62
CA LEU A 264 9.24 3.43 -1.63
C LEU A 264 9.27 4.26 -2.91
N GLU A 265 8.20 4.20 -3.70
CA GLU A 265 8.08 4.93 -4.96
C GLU A 265 6.80 5.77 -4.97
N ALA A 266 6.92 7.09 -5.20
CA ALA A 266 5.79 7.97 -5.46
C ALA A 266 6.23 9.33 -6.00
N LYS A 267 5.30 10.14 -6.51
CA LYS A 267 5.63 11.52 -6.91
C LYS A 267 6.11 12.39 -5.75
N THR A 268 5.49 12.27 -4.58
CA THR A 268 5.93 12.97 -3.36
C THR A 268 6.02 12.01 -2.19
N ILE A 269 7.12 12.10 -1.43
CA ILE A 269 7.35 11.21 -0.29
C ILE A 269 7.65 12.05 0.94
N ASP A 270 6.75 12.06 1.91
CA ASP A 270 6.86 12.79 3.17
C ASP A 270 7.02 11.83 4.36
N ILE A 271 8.24 11.74 4.90
CA ILE A 271 8.59 10.94 6.09
C ILE A 271 8.73 11.88 7.28
N THR A 272 7.65 11.99 8.04
CA THR A 272 7.62 12.82 9.27
C THR A 272 7.92 12.01 10.53
N GLY A 273 7.82 10.68 10.45
CA GLY A 273 8.13 9.74 11.52
C GLY A 273 8.07 8.28 11.07
N GLY A 274 8.42 7.37 11.99
CA GLY A 274 8.47 5.93 11.75
C GLY A 274 9.89 5.34 11.84
N ASP A 275 9.97 4.01 11.86
CA ASP A 275 11.21 3.24 11.72
C ASP A 275 11.16 2.46 10.40
N ILE A 276 11.89 2.94 9.39
CA ILE A 276 11.85 2.45 8.02
C ILE A 276 13.19 1.78 7.70
N THR A 277 13.15 0.51 7.34
CA THR A 277 14.33 -0.26 6.90
C THR A 277 14.03 -0.94 5.57
N ILE A 278 14.90 -0.72 4.57
CA ILE A 278 14.71 -1.16 3.19
C ILE A 278 15.98 -1.87 2.70
N TYR A 279 15.79 -3.01 2.07
CA TYR A 279 16.83 -3.78 1.37
C TYR A 279 16.50 -3.91 -0.12
N PRO A 280 16.67 -2.83 -0.91
CA PRO A 280 16.31 -2.82 -2.31
C PRO A 280 17.41 -3.49 -3.16
N THR A 281 17.07 -3.86 -4.39
CA THR A 281 18.06 -4.18 -5.43
C THR A 281 18.38 -3.00 -6.32
N ASP A 282 17.46 -2.04 -6.44
CA ASP A 282 17.64 -0.76 -7.09
C ASP A 282 17.54 0.36 -6.04
N ASP A 283 16.69 1.37 -6.25
CA ASP A 283 16.60 2.54 -5.39
C ASP A 283 15.95 2.24 -4.04
N GLY A 284 16.43 2.91 -3.00
CA GLY A 284 15.83 2.82 -1.68
C GLY A 284 14.51 3.57 -1.58
N ILE A 285 14.53 4.85 -1.91
CA ILE A 285 13.35 5.72 -1.97
C ILE A 285 13.46 6.51 -3.25
N ASN A 286 12.47 6.37 -4.14
CA ASN A 286 12.42 6.98 -5.45
C ASN A 286 11.24 7.95 -5.54
N ALA A 287 11.52 9.23 -5.72
CA ALA A 287 10.51 10.22 -6.07
C ALA A 287 10.59 10.60 -7.54
N ASN A 288 9.71 10.00 -8.35
CA ASN A 288 9.60 10.27 -9.78
C ASN A 288 8.19 10.78 -10.15
N GLY A 289 8.13 11.68 -11.14
CA GLY A 289 6.90 12.39 -11.51
C GLY A 289 6.10 11.73 -12.64
N ASP A 290 6.53 10.58 -13.14
CA ASP A 290 5.86 9.91 -14.24
C ASP A 290 4.80 8.98 -13.67
N THR A 291 3.53 9.38 -13.76
CA THR A 291 2.40 8.47 -13.55
C THR A 291 2.57 7.28 -14.49
N ALA A 292 2.86 6.10 -13.95
CA ALA A 292 2.99 4.89 -14.73
C ALA A 292 1.72 4.68 -15.56
N THR A 293 1.80 4.91 -16.87
CA THR A 293 0.67 4.63 -17.76
C THR A 293 0.46 3.13 -17.82
N ASN A 294 -0.46 2.63 -17.00
CA ASN A 294 -1.27 1.44 -17.14
C ASN A 294 -0.72 0.37 -18.12
N GLY A 295 -0.05 -0.65 -17.56
CA GLY A 295 0.20 -1.93 -18.21
C GLY A 295 1.27 -1.94 -19.31
N GLY A 296 2.55 -1.96 -18.92
CA GLY A 296 3.65 -2.11 -19.87
C GLY A 296 4.89 -2.73 -19.25
N MET A 297 4.87 -4.07 -19.09
CA MET A 297 6.02 -4.96 -18.86
C MET A 297 7.40 -4.28 -18.89
N GLY A 298 8.00 -4.13 -17.70
CA GLY A 298 9.41 -3.80 -17.53
C GLY A 298 10.29 -4.67 -18.42
N GLY A 299 11.06 -4.01 -19.28
CA GLY A 299 11.89 -4.64 -20.29
C GLY A 299 13.12 -5.31 -19.70
N GLY A 300 13.01 -6.61 -19.41
CA GLY A 300 14.17 -7.47 -19.15
C GLY A 300 15.07 -7.64 -20.40
N PRO A 301 16.40 -7.70 -20.25
CA PRO A 301 17.33 -7.68 -21.38
C PRO A 301 17.46 -9.06 -22.05
N GLY A 302 17.19 -9.11 -23.36
CA GLY A 302 17.73 -10.15 -24.25
C GLY A 302 16.71 -11.13 -24.82
N GLY A 303 16.27 -10.88 -26.06
CA GLY A 303 15.42 -11.80 -26.81
C GLY A 303 15.29 -11.41 -28.28
N GLY A 304 16.39 -11.41 -29.03
CA GLY A 304 16.37 -11.16 -30.47
C GLY A 304 15.61 -12.26 -31.23
N GLY A 305 14.63 -11.85 -32.05
CA GLY A 305 14.14 -12.64 -33.17
C GLY A 305 12.64 -12.58 -33.42
N ALA A 306 12.17 -11.56 -34.14
CA ALA A 306 10.90 -11.61 -34.87
C ALA A 306 11.18 -11.87 -36.37
N PRO A 307 10.49 -12.81 -37.04
CA PRO A 307 10.48 -12.89 -38.50
C PRO A 307 9.35 -12.02 -39.09
N PRO A 308 9.46 -11.54 -40.34
CA PRO A 308 8.54 -10.57 -40.90
C PRO A 308 7.41 -11.19 -41.75
N GLY A 309 6.24 -10.56 -41.75
CA GLY A 309 5.34 -10.55 -42.91
C GLY A 309 3.84 -10.67 -42.61
N GLY A 310 3.03 -9.77 -43.19
CA GLY A 310 1.59 -9.96 -43.35
C GLY A 310 0.80 -8.68 -43.58
N ASP A 311 0.09 -8.59 -44.71
CA ASP A 311 -0.51 -7.42 -45.36
C ASP A 311 -2.01 -7.21 -45.04
N ASN A 312 -2.45 -5.95 -45.24
CA ASN A 312 -3.79 -5.33 -45.36
C ASN A 312 -5.12 -6.08 -45.13
N GLY A 313 -6.06 -5.38 -44.49
CA GLY A 313 -7.51 -5.60 -44.65
C GLY A 313 -8.40 -4.59 -43.92
N ASN A 314 -9.06 -3.72 -44.68
CA ASN A 314 -9.98 -2.63 -44.29
C ASN A 314 -11.41 -3.08 -43.88
N GLN A 315 -12.16 -2.16 -43.24
CA GLN A 315 -13.60 -2.11 -42.88
C GLN A 315 -13.97 -2.76 -41.53
N GLY A 316 -14.71 -2.13 -40.60
CA GLY A 316 -15.48 -0.89 -40.57
C GLY A 316 -16.57 -1.06 -39.49
N GLY A 317 -16.81 -0.08 -38.62
CA GLY A 317 -17.81 -0.20 -37.56
C GLY A 317 -17.89 1.02 -36.65
N GLN A 318 -18.91 1.82 -36.90
CA GLN A 318 -19.28 3.09 -36.27
C GLN A 318 -19.84 2.89 -34.86
N SER A 319 -19.41 3.70 -33.90
CA SER A 319 -20.08 3.89 -32.60
C SER A 319 -20.13 5.38 -32.25
N ASP A 320 -21.27 5.75 -31.69
CA ASP A 320 -21.92 7.05 -31.63
C ASP A 320 -21.36 7.92 -30.49
N ASN A 321 -21.09 9.20 -30.77
CA ASN A 321 -20.67 10.20 -29.79
C ASN A 321 -21.90 10.87 -29.17
N GLY A 322 -22.15 10.63 -27.89
CA GLY A 322 -23.06 11.40 -27.06
C GLY A 322 -22.29 12.34 -26.14
N GLU A 323 -22.15 13.60 -26.54
CA GLU A 323 -21.61 14.71 -25.75
C GLU A 323 -22.34 14.88 -24.41
N LYS A 324 -21.56 15.06 -23.33
CA LYS A 324 -21.93 15.97 -22.23
C LYS A 324 -20.81 16.98 -22.04
N ASN A 325 -21.10 18.21 -22.49
CA ASN A 325 -20.37 19.42 -22.14
C ASN A 325 -20.55 19.69 -20.64
N ASP A 326 -19.45 19.78 -19.90
CA ASP A 326 -19.36 20.72 -18.80
C ASP A 326 -18.18 21.67 -19.06
N THR A 327 -18.49 22.96 -19.02
CA THR A 327 -17.64 24.07 -19.43
C THR A 327 -17.39 24.96 -18.23
N THR A 328 -16.30 24.69 -17.51
CA THR A 328 -15.53 25.68 -16.74
C THR A 328 -14.07 25.22 -16.64
N LYS A 329 -13.34 25.22 -17.77
CA LYS A 329 -11.88 25.32 -17.72
C LYS A 329 -11.52 26.79 -17.55
N THR A 330 -11.33 27.21 -16.31
CA THR A 330 -10.46 28.35 -16.01
C THR A 330 -9.06 27.97 -16.47
N ASN A 331 -8.40 28.87 -17.21
CA ASN A 331 -6.95 28.79 -17.43
C ASN A 331 -6.27 29.08 -16.08
N GLU A 332 -6.31 28.12 -15.17
CA GLU A 332 -5.32 28.00 -14.11
C GLU A 332 -4.04 27.55 -14.81
N THR A 333 -2.99 28.35 -14.73
CA THR A 333 -1.64 27.81 -14.89
C THR A 333 -1.44 26.89 -13.69
N THR A 334 -1.70 25.59 -13.87
CA THR A 334 -1.27 24.57 -12.91
C THR A 334 0.24 24.71 -12.80
N GLU A 335 0.72 25.28 -11.69
CA GLU A 335 2.09 25.05 -11.27
C GLU A 335 2.20 23.53 -11.16
N GLU A 336 3.14 22.94 -11.90
CA GLU A 336 3.38 21.50 -11.79
C GLU A 336 3.77 21.23 -10.34
N GLU A 337 3.01 20.38 -9.66
CA GLU A 337 3.33 20.01 -8.29
C GLU A 337 4.73 19.40 -8.26
N GLU A 338 5.56 19.93 -7.36
CA GLU A 338 6.96 19.54 -7.20
C GLU A 338 7.06 18.04 -6.89
N THR A 339 7.95 17.34 -7.58
CA THR A 339 8.39 15.99 -7.22
C THR A 339 9.45 16.11 -6.14
N TYR A 340 9.28 15.43 -5.01
CA TYR A 340 10.27 15.51 -3.92
C TYR A 340 10.25 14.32 -2.96
N ILE A 341 11.39 14.13 -2.28
CA ILE A 341 11.49 13.41 -1.01
C ILE A 341 11.68 14.42 0.11
N ARG A 342 10.92 14.29 1.20
CA ARG A 342 11.07 15.10 2.40
C ARG A 342 11.12 14.23 3.64
N ILE A 343 12.21 14.35 4.40
CA ILE A 343 12.41 13.65 5.67
C ILE A 343 12.51 14.69 6.79
N SER A 344 11.47 14.79 7.62
CA SER A 344 11.42 15.71 8.76
C SER A 344 11.53 15.00 10.12
N GLY A 345 11.48 13.67 10.14
CA GLY A 345 11.59 12.87 11.36
C GLY A 345 11.79 11.38 11.08
N GLY A 346 11.67 10.56 12.12
CA GLY A 346 11.84 9.10 12.02
C GLY A 346 13.29 8.63 11.84
N THR A 347 13.43 7.32 11.60
CA THR A 347 14.66 6.64 11.23
C THR A 347 14.47 6.01 9.86
N VAL A 348 15.41 6.25 8.94
CA VAL A 348 15.41 5.65 7.59
C VAL A 348 16.75 4.94 7.41
N THR A 349 16.71 3.63 7.18
CA THR A 349 17.88 2.79 6.91
C THR A 349 17.72 2.09 5.58
N ILE A 350 18.63 2.35 4.64
CA ILE A 350 18.63 1.77 3.30
C ILE A 350 19.96 1.04 3.12
N ILE A 351 19.90 -0.27 2.88
CA ILE A 351 21.09 -1.09 2.67
C ILE A 351 20.90 -1.90 1.38
N ASN A 352 21.54 -1.43 0.32
CA ASN A 352 21.61 -2.16 -0.94
C ASN A 352 23.01 -2.78 -1.07
N THR A 353 23.11 -4.12 -1.14
CA THR A 353 24.41 -4.80 -1.25
C THR A 353 24.76 -5.26 -2.67
N THR A 354 23.84 -5.10 -3.62
CA THR A 354 23.93 -5.72 -4.96
C THR A 354 23.64 -4.75 -6.12
N GLY A 355 23.03 -3.61 -5.85
CA GLY A 355 22.58 -2.63 -6.84
C GLY A 355 23.73 -2.03 -7.64
N ASN A 356 23.44 -1.80 -8.92
CA ASN A 356 24.31 -1.09 -9.85
C ASN A 356 23.42 -0.07 -10.54
N ASP A 357 23.84 1.20 -10.55
CA ASP A 357 22.96 2.31 -10.92
C ASP A 357 21.79 2.49 -9.96
N ALA A 358 22.05 2.20 -8.68
CA ALA A 358 21.07 2.24 -7.62
C ALA A 358 21.42 3.31 -6.61
N ASP A 359 20.41 4.04 -6.17
CA ASP A 359 20.51 5.19 -5.31
C ASP A 359 19.80 4.99 -3.97
N GLY A 360 20.21 5.77 -2.98
CA GLY A 360 19.67 5.66 -1.64
C GLY A 360 18.35 6.40 -1.55
N LEU A 361 18.46 7.71 -1.69
CA LEU A 361 17.35 8.62 -1.93
C LEU A 361 17.54 9.13 -3.35
N ASP A 362 16.60 8.84 -4.24
CA ASP A 362 16.56 9.36 -5.60
C ASP A 362 15.33 10.24 -5.78
N SER A 363 15.51 11.44 -6.31
CA SER A 363 14.39 12.26 -6.72
C SER A 363 14.68 12.97 -8.03
N ASN A 364 13.78 12.85 -8.98
CA ASN A 364 13.81 13.67 -10.20
C ASN A 364 13.59 15.18 -9.95
N GLY A 365 13.24 15.56 -8.70
CA GLY A 365 13.12 16.93 -8.24
C GLY A 365 13.98 17.20 -7.01
N SER A 366 13.37 17.53 -5.87
CA SER A 366 14.09 17.98 -4.68
C SER A 366 14.16 16.91 -3.58
N ILE A 367 15.22 16.99 -2.77
CA ILE A 367 15.35 16.26 -1.51
C ILE A 367 15.46 17.25 -0.36
N TYR A 368 14.53 17.17 0.58
CA TYR A 368 14.46 18.03 1.76
C TYR A 368 14.70 17.20 3.03
N ILE A 369 15.76 17.52 3.78
CA ILE A 369 16.08 16.87 5.05
C ILE A 369 16.00 17.90 6.18
N ASP A 370 14.86 17.92 6.86
CA ASP A 370 14.55 18.83 7.96
C ASP A 370 14.73 18.18 9.33
N GLY A 371 14.88 16.86 9.38
CA GLY A 371 14.98 16.07 10.60
C GLY A 371 15.29 14.61 10.35
N GLY A 372 15.05 13.77 11.36
CA GLY A 372 15.25 12.33 11.29
C GLY A 372 16.70 11.86 11.42
N ALA A 373 16.87 10.54 11.38
CA ALA A 373 18.15 9.84 11.32
C ALA A 373 18.20 8.97 10.06
N ILE A 374 19.03 9.36 9.10
CA ILE A 374 19.11 8.72 7.78
C ILE A 374 20.44 8.01 7.65
N LEU A 375 20.37 6.73 7.31
CA LEU A 375 21.50 5.87 7.01
C LEU A 375 21.30 5.23 5.64
N VAL A 376 22.21 5.46 4.72
CA VAL A 376 22.24 4.84 3.40
C VAL A 376 23.58 4.14 3.21
N SER A 377 23.57 2.86 2.81
CA SER A 377 24.79 2.10 2.51
C SER A 377 24.63 1.35 1.19
N LEU A 378 25.28 1.87 0.15
CA LEU A 378 25.28 1.32 -1.21
C LEU A 378 26.71 0.91 -1.61
N PRO A 379 26.90 0.06 -2.64
CA PRO A 379 28.23 -0.26 -3.14
C PRO A 379 28.92 0.95 -3.77
N GLY A 380 30.22 1.13 -3.51
CA GLY A 380 31.01 2.29 -3.96
C GLY A 380 31.41 2.32 -5.44
N GLY A 381 30.65 1.64 -6.32
CA GLY A 381 30.78 1.71 -7.78
C GLY A 381 30.45 3.10 -8.33
N SER A 382 30.79 3.44 -9.58
CA SER A 382 30.82 4.84 -10.00
C SER A 382 29.47 5.56 -10.06
N THR A 383 28.34 4.87 -10.21
CA THR A 383 27.03 5.51 -10.41
C THR A 383 26.05 5.41 -9.24
N ASN A 384 26.37 4.66 -8.18
CA ASN A 384 25.45 4.52 -7.04
C ASN A 384 25.56 5.71 -6.09
N ASN A 385 24.59 6.61 -6.05
CA ASN A 385 24.57 7.79 -5.22
C ASN A 385 23.79 7.55 -3.93
N ALA A 386 24.38 7.92 -2.78
CA ALA A 386 23.63 7.83 -1.53
C ALA A 386 22.44 8.82 -1.49
N ILE A 387 22.59 9.95 -2.18
CA ILE A 387 21.60 11.01 -2.36
C ILE A 387 21.74 11.48 -3.80
N ASP A 388 20.73 11.23 -4.60
CA ASP A 388 20.57 11.73 -5.97
C ASP A 388 19.33 12.62 -6.03
N TYR A 389 19.46 13.77 -6.66
CA TYR A 389 18.39 14.73 -6.81
C TYR A 389 18.52 15.41 -8.16
N GLY A 390 17.39 15.75 -8.77
CA GLY A 390 17.28 16.27 -10.14
C GLY A 390 17.83 17.70 -10.28
N SER A 391 19.11 17.89 -10.02
CA SER A 391 19.82 19.17 -10.10
C SER A 391 19.78 19.76 -11.51
N GLU A 392 19.75 18.88 -12.52
CA GLU A 392 19.54 19.18 -13.93
C GLU A 392 18.15 19.77 -14.23
N ASN A 393 17.18 19.51 -13.35
CA ASN A 393 15.80 19.99 -13.41
C ASN A 393 15.51 21.07 -12.35
N ASN A 394 16.54 21.74 -11.84
CA ASN A 394 16.44 22.75 -10.77
C ASN A 394 16.01 22.21 -9.40
N GLY A 395 16.02 20.90 -9.23
CA GLY A 395 15.90 20.23 -7.94
C GLY A 395 17.03 20.61 -6.98
N LYS A 396 16.79 20.41 -5.69
CA LYS A 396 17.74 20.77 -4.63
C LYS A 396 17.80 19.69 -3.56
N ALA A 397 19.00 19.33 -3.12
CA ALA A 397 19.21 18.64 -1.85
C ALA A 397 19.48 19.63 -0.72
N ILE A 398 18.47 19.96 0.10
CA ILE A 398 18.58 20.92 1.20
C ILE A 398 18.55 20.21 2.55
N VAL A 399 19.54 20.52 3.41
CA VAL A 399 19.58 20.01 4.79
C VAL A 399 19.41 21.16 5.79
N THR A 400 18.33 21.09 6.57
CA THR A 400 18.04 22.06 7.64
C THR A 400 18.04 21.45 9.04
N GLY A 401 18.00 20.12 9.13
CA GLY A 401 18.04 19.38 10.40
C GLY A 401 18.39 17.90 10.22
N GLY A 402 18.32 17.13 11.31
CA GLY A 402 18.50 15.68 11.29
C GLY A 402 19.96 15.22 11.32
N THR A 403 20.17 13.91 11.19
CA THR A 403 21.50 13.28 11.02
C THR A 403 21.50 12.46 9.74
N VAL A 404 22.53 12.64 8.92
CA VAL A 404 22.68 11.93 7.64
C VAL A 404 24.02 11.22 7.63
N LEU A 405 24.01 9.95 7.25
CA LEU A 405 25.18 9.14 6.91
C LEU A 405 24.86 8.31 5.66
N GLY A 406 25.26 8.82 4.50
CA GLY A 406 25.11 8.16 3.21
C GLY A 406 26.45 7.70 2.66
N PHE A 407 26.53 6.43 2.26
CA PHE A 407 27.71 5.81 1.67
C PHE A 407 27.36 5.28 0.28
N GLY A 408 28.19 5.62 -0.72
CA GLY A 408 27.99 5.21 -2.10
C GLY A 408 29.21 5.45 -2.97
N GLY A 409 28.97 5.54 -4.27
CA GLY A 409 29.88 5.91 -5.35
C GLY A 409 30.19 7.41 -5.42
N SER A 410 31.36 7.77 -5.95
CA SER A 410 31.75 9.18 -6.17
C SER A 410 31.65 9.67 -7.61
N GLY A 411 31.31 8.80 -8.57
CA GLY A 411 31.36 9.13 -10.00
C GLY A 411 30.24 10.06 -10.45
N MET A 412 29.04 9.94 -9.86
CA MET A 412 27.89 10.81 -10.11
C MET A 412 27.48 11.65 -8.90
N ALA A 413 28.17 11.52 -7.77
CA ALA A 413 27.78 12.18 -6.52
C ALA A 413 27.82 13.71 -6.61
N GLU A 414 26.73 14.33 -6.15
CA GLU A 414 26.51 15.77 -6.18
C GLU A 414 26.58 16.42 -4.79
N GLU A 415 27.03 17.67 -4.74
CA GLU A 415 27.08 18.44 -3.51
C GLU A 415 25.67 18.83 -3.05
N PHE A 416 25.46 18.93 -1.74
CA PHE A 416 24.23 19.53 -1.19
C PHE A 416 24.04 20.98 -1.67
N SER A 417 22.79 21.43 -1.72
CA SER A 417 22.46 22.79 -2.12
C SER A 417 22.85 23.82 -1.07
N SER A 418 23.34 24.99 -1.54
CA SER A 418 23.83 26.09 -0.70
C SER A 418 22.76 26.73 0.21
N ASP A 419 21.48 26.46 -0.06
CA ASP A 419 20.35 26.91 0.74
C ASP A 419 20.24 26.14 2.08
N SER A 420 21.04 25.08 2.27
CA SER A 420 21.13 24.32 3.52
C SER A 420 21.53 25.22 4.71
N THR A 421 20.84 25.05 5.84
CA THR A 421 21.10 25.79 7.08
C THR A 421 21.83 24.97 8.14
N GLN A 422 21.81 23.64 8.01
CA GLN A 422 22.67 22.73 8.77
C GLN A 422 23.89 22.36 7.91
N VAL A 423 25.03 22.07 8.56
CA VAL A 423 26.23 21.62 7.85
C VAL A 423 25.98 20.24 7.23
N ALA A 424 26.13 20.15 5.91
CA ALA A 424 26.05 18.94 5.11
C ALA A 424 27.28 18.87 4.21
N VAL A 425 27.97 17.73 4.25
CA VAL A 425 29.25 17.53 3.60
C VAL A 425 29.15 16.36 2.63
N LEU A 426 29.56 16.58 1.38
CA LEU A 426 29.90 15.49 0.47
C LEU A 426 31.42 15.28 0.51
N TYR A 427 31.86 14.11 0.93
CA TYR A 427 33.28 13.77 1.05
C TYR A 427 33.63 12.62 0.10
N ASN A 428 34.19 12.96 -1.05
CA ASN A 428 34.64 12.00 -2.05
C ASN A 428 36.07 11.53 -1.76
N LEU A 429 36.27 10.23 -1.90
CA LEU A 429 37.55 9.57 -1.67
C LEU A 429 38.31 9.36 -2.98
N ASP A 430 39.65 9.38 -2.90
CA ASP A 430 40.52 9.10 -4.05
C ASP A 430 40.49 7.61 -4.46
N GLU A 431 40.18 6.72 -3.52
CA GLU A 431 40.09 5.28 -3.71
C GLU A 431 38.85 4.71 -3.02
N THR A 432 38.27 3.65 -3.59
CA THR A 432 37.18 2.91 -2.95
C THR A 432 37.68 2.24 -1.67
N VAL A 433 36.92 2.41 -0.60
CA VAL A 433 37.15 1.79 0.71
C VAL A 433 36.35 0.48 0.81
N GLU A 434 36.99 -0.53 1.40
CA GLU A 434 36.41 -1.86 1.58
C GLU A 434 35.29 -1.87 2.62
N ALA A 435 34.29 -2.74 2.37
CA ALA A 435 33.23 -3.05 3.31
C ALA A 435 33.80 -3.48 4.68
N GLY A 436 33.10 -3.12 5.76
CA GLY A 436 33.54 -3.39 7.13
C GLY A 436 34.54 -2.37 7.68
N THR A 437 34.92 -1.34 6.89
CA THR A 437 35.79 -0.26 7.35
C THR A 437 34.97 0.86 7.97
N THR A 438 35.12 1.08 9.28
CA THR A 438 34.41 2.15 10.01
C THR A 438 34.83 3.54 9.50
N PHE A 439 33.85 4.37 9.15
CA PHE A 439 34.00 5.80 8.95
C PHE A 439 33.65 6.54 10.24
N ARG A 440 34.43 7.58 10.61
CA ARG A 440 34.21 8.40 11.80
C ARG A 440 34.43 9.88 11.53
N VAL A 441 33.63 10.70 12.20
CA VAL A 441 33.83 12.15 12.34
C VAL A 441 34.00 12.46 13.82
N LEU A 442 35.16 13.00 14.18
CA LEU A 442 35.51 13.36 15.55
C LEU A 442 35.62 14.88 15.67
N ASN A 443 35.22 15.42 16.81
CA ASN A 443 35.50 16.82 17.14
C ASN A 443 37.00 17.02 17.49
N GLN A 444 37.40 18.26 17.78
CA GLN A 444 38.79 18.61 18.12
C GLN A 444 39.32 17.94 19.41
N ASP A 445 38.44 17.52 20.33
CA ASP A 445 38.85 16.83 21.57
C ASP A 445 38.89 15.30 21.43
N GLY A 446 38.54 14.76 20.26
CA GLY A 446 38.51 13.33 19.96
C GLY A 446 37.19 12.64 20.32
N THR A 447 36.14 13.39 20.66
CA THR A 447 34.79 12.85 20.84
C THR A 447 34.15 12.56 19.48
N GLU A 448 33.57 11.37 19.35
CA GLU A 448 32.84 10.91 18.17
C GLU A 448 31.52 11.66 18.00
N ILE A 449 31.31 12.22 16.81
CA ILE A 449 30.07 12.88 16.39
C ILE A 449 29.23 11.92 15.56
N LEU A 450 29.87 11.27 14.59
CA LEU A 450 29.27 10.29 13.70
C LEU A 450 30.22 9.10 13.58
N ALA A 451 29.67 7.90 13.57
CA ALA A 451 30.39 6.71 13.14
C ALA A 451 29.44 5.66 12.58
N TYR A 452 29.89 5.00 11.52
CA TYR A 452 29.20 3.85 10.97
C TYR A 452 30.19 2.90 10.32
N THR A 453 29.83 1.62 10.26
CA THR A 453 30.63 0.59 9.59
C THR A 453 29.81 0.03 8.43
N PRO A 454 29.97 0.58 7.23
CA PRO A 454 29.29 0.10 6.03
C PRO A 454 29.49 -1.39 5.80
N THR A 455 28.42 -2.10 5.45
CA THR A 455 28.49 -3.49 4.96
C THR A 455 28.80 -3.55 3.46
N THR A 456 28.85 -2.41 2.80
CA THR A 456 29.19 -2.22 1.39
C THR A 456 30.53 -1.50 1.25
N THR A 457 31.15 -1.60 0.07
CA THR A 457 32.27 -0.71 -0.28
C THR A 457 31.75 0.71 -0.46
N TYR A 458 32.61 1.73 -0.36
CA TYR A 458 32.21 3.13 -0.57
C TYR A 458 33.35 3.98 -1.11
N SER A 459 33.05 4.93 -1.97
CA SER A 459 33.99 5.94 -2.49
C SER A 459 33.49 7.37 -2.31
N SER A 460 32.24 7.56 -1.86
CA SER A 460 31.66 8.83 -1.42
C SER A 460 30.96 8.67 -0.07
N ILE A 461 31.04 9.72 0.75
CA ILE A 461 30.30 9.85 2.00
C ILE A 461 29.54 11.17 2.02
N ALA A 462 28.22 11.12 2.04
CA ALA A 462 27.35 12.25 2.33
C ALA A 462 27.02 12.26 3.82
N PHE A 463 27.35 13.31 4.56
CA PHE A 463 27.06 13.35 6.00
C PHE A 463 26.64 14.72 6.52
N SER A 464 25.77 14.69 7.53
CA SER A 464 25.29 15.88 8.24
C SER A 464 24.99 15.55 9.70
N SER A 465 25.19 16.52 10.59
CA SER A 465 24.83 16.40 12.01
C SER A 465 24.58 17.78 12.61
N PRO A 466 23.66 17.92 13.60
CA PRO A 466 23.43 19.19 14.29
C PRO A 466 24.66 19.64 15.12
N GLN A 467 25.64 18.75 15.32
CA GLN A 467 26.88 19.03 16.06
C GLN A 467 28.00 19.61 15.16
N LEU A 468 27.83 19.61 13.83
CA LEU A 468 28.76 20.22 12.90
C LEU A 468 28.53 21.73 12.81
N VAL A 469 29.61 22.52 12.81
CA VAL A 469 29.55 23.98 12.89
C VAL A 469 30.54 24.60 11.90
N VAL A 470 30.08 25.56 11.11
CA VAL A 470 30.92 26.35 10.20
C VAL A 470 32.05 27.05 10.96
N GLY A 471 33.26 26.98 10.42
CA GLY A 471 34.49 27.53 10.99
C GLY A 471 35.17 26.63 12.03
N LYS A 472 34.68 25.41 12.26
CA LYS A 472 35.33 24.40 13.10
C LYS A 472 36.08 23.37 12.26
N THR A 473 37.10 22.77 12.87
CA THR A 473 37.89 21.69 12.29
C THR A 473 37.57 20.38 13.00
N TYR A 474 37.40 19.32 12.22
CA TYR A 474 37.04 17.98 12.64
C TYR A 474 38.09 16.99 12.11
N THR A 475 38.19 15.84 12.77
CA THR A 475 39.03 14.74 12.29
C THR A 475 38.15 13.72 11.60
N ILE A 476 38.50 13.36 10.37
CA ILE A 476 37.87 12.29 9.59
C ILE A 476 38.77 11.06 9.66
N GLU A 477 38.21 9.92 10.04
CA GLU A 477 38.93 8.64 10.09
C GLU A 477 38.20 7.56 9.28
N TYR A 478 38.95 6.83 8.46
CA TYR A 478 38.49 5.62 7.79
C TYR A 478 39.68 4.72 7.45
N GLY A 479 39.61 3.45 7.84
CA GLY A 479 40.74 2.53 7.72
C GLY A 479 41.98 3.06 8.46
N ASP A 480 43.11 3.13 7.76
CA ASP A 480 44.35 3.72 8.28
C ASP A 480 44.46 5.24 7.99
N THR A 481 43.43 5.84 7.39
CA THR A 481 43.43 7.26 7.02
C THR A 481 42.94 8.12 8.16
N THR A 482 43.66 9.22 8.41
CA THR A 482 43.25 10.31 9.30
C THR A 482 43.47 11.63 8.57
N ALA A 483 42.41 12.44 8.45
CA ALA A 483 42.44 13.74 7.77
C ALA A 483 41.78 14.83 8.64
N GLU A 484 42.22 16.08 8.47
CA GLU A 484 41.54 17.24 9.06
C GLU A 484 40.57 17.84 8.04
N LEU A 485 39.33 18.08 8.47
CA LEU A 485 38.30 18.76 7.69
C LEU A 485 37.88 20.04 8.41
N THR A 486 38.15 21.19 7.80
CA THR A 486 37.58 22.46 8.27
C THR A 486 36.29 22.75 7.52
N ILE A 487 35.21 23.03 8.26
CA ILE A 487 33.92 23.39 7.67
C ILE A 487 33.95 24.86 7.24
N GLU A 488 33.80 25.14 5.96
CA GLU A 488 33.89 26.49 5.38
C GLU A 488 32.51 27.08 5.05
N SER A 489 31.52 26.23 4.80
CA SER A 489 30.14 26.57 4.42
C SER A 489 29.15 25.54 4.96
N THR A 490 27.85 25.83 4.87
CA THR A 490 26.79 24.89 5.28
C THR A 490 26.61 23.74 4.30
N ALA A 491 26.80 23.95 3.00
CA ALA A 491 27.01 22.88 2.02
C ALA A 491 28.48 22.90 1.60
N GLN A 492 29.16 21.74 1.68
CA GLN A 492 30.58 21.65 1.36
C GLN A 492 30.93 20.31 0.69
N ALA A 493 31.53 20.38 -0.50
CA ALA A 493 32.19 19.24 -1.14
C ALA A 493 33.69 19.18 -0.81
N VAL A 494 34.19 17.96 -0.65
CA VAL A 494 35.61 17.63 -0.44
C VAL A 494 36.01 16.51 -1.39
N GLY A 495 37.21 16.59 -1.96
CA GLY A 495 37.71 15.62 -2.95
C GLY A 495 37.36 16.02 -4.38
N THR A 496 37.70 15.16 -5.34
CA THR A 496 37.37 15.40 -6.75
C THR A 496 35.93 14.97 -6.99
N THR A 497 35.06 15.89 -7.37
CA THR A 497 33.68 15.61 -7.79
C THR A 497 33.68 15.02 -9.21
N GLY A 498 32.96 13.91 -9.42
CA GLY A 498 32.81 13.28 -10.74
C GLY A 498 31.90 14.04 -11.72
N GLY A 499 31.11 15.01 -11.23
CA GLY A 499 30.13 15.74 -12.03
C GLY A 499 30.72 16.69 -13.08
N MET A 500 30.14 16.67 -14.28
CA MET A 500 30.40 17.62 -15.37
C MET A 500 29.95 19.05 -15.00
N GLY A 501 30.82 19.80 -14.33
CA GLY A 501 31.06 21.23 -14.55
C GLY A 501 29.89 22.22 -14.49
N GLY A 502 29.55 22.68 -13.28
CA GLY A 502 28.73 23.88 -13.02
C GLY A 502 29.49 25.03 -12.34
N GLY A 503 30.81 25.17 -12.53
CA GLY A 503 31.60 26.25 -11.94
C GLY A 503 31.71 27.49 -12.85
N PRO A 504 31.55 28.74 -12.34
CA PRO A 504 31.62 29.95 -13.16
C PRO A 504 33.01 30.12 -13.75
N GLY A 505 33.09 30.01 -15.08
CA GLY A 505 34.31 30.11 -15.85
C GLY A 505 35.10 31.39 -15.54
N GLN A 506 36.30 31.22 -14.98
CA GLN A 506 37.35 32.22 -15.10
C GLN A 506 37.79 32.27 -16.55
N GLY A 507 37.27 33.27 -17.26
CA GLY A 507 37.70 33.60 -18.60
C GLY A 507 39.19 33.93 -18.62
N GLN A 508 39.94 33.21 -19.47
CA GLN A 508 41.23 33.71 -19.91
C GLN A 508 41.56 33.26 -21.33
N GLY A 509 41.50 34.24 -22.24
CA GLY A 509 42.51 34.42 -23.28
C GLY A 509 42.34 33.60 -24.56
N GLY A 510 41.71 34.21 -25.56
CA GLY A 510 41.67 33.67 -26.93
C GLY A 510 43.00 33.74 -27.68
N GLY A 511 43.07 32.93 -28.74
CA GLY A 511 44.06 32.97 -29.82
C GLY A 511 43.67 31.98 -30.93
N PRO A 512 43.71 32.35 -32.23
CA PRO A 512 42.87 31.72 -33.26
C PRO A 512 43.59 30.73 -34.19
N ASP A 513 42.79 30.10 -35.09
CA ASP A 513 43.17 29.50 -36.39
C ASP A 513 43.70 28.05 -36.28
N GLN A 514 43.35 27.00 -37.05
CA GLN A 514 42.80 26.75 -38.40
C GLN A 514 42.08 25.38 -38.34
N GLY A 515 40.90 25.13 -38.94
CA GLY A 515 40.72 24.88 -40.37
C GLY A 515 41.18 23.48 -40.80
N SER A 516 40.26 22.50 -40.96
CA SER A 516 40.17 21.60 -42.13
C SER A 516 39.19 20.43 -41.95
N VAL A 517 38.53 20.11 -43.06
CA VAL A 517 37.54 19.05 -43.31
C VAL A 517 38.22 17.90 -44.08
N SER A 518 37.91 16.64 -43.74
CA SER A 518 37.87 15.45 -44.63
C SER A 518 37.68 14.20 -43.75
N ASP A 519 36.59 13.43 -43.81
CA ASP A 519 36.14 12.48 -44.84
C ASP A 519 37.07 11.27 -45.11
N GLN A 520 36.47 10.09 -44.93
CA GLN A 520 36.72 8.75 -45.47
C GLN A 520 38.09 8.03 -45.33
N GLY A 521 38.03 6.85 -44.67
CA GLY A 521 38.19 5.57 -45.39
C GLY A 521 39.33 4.64 -44.96
N GLY A 522 38.98 3.37 -44.69
CA GLY A 522 39.83 2.20 -44.98
C GLY A 522 40.23 1.31 -43.81
N GLY A 523 39.66 0.09 -43.74
CA GLY A 523 40.19 -1.04 -42.94
C GLY A 523 41.54 -1.56 -43.49
N PRO A 524 42.12 -2.65 -42.93
CA PRO A 524 41.51 -3.98 -43.01
C PRO A 524 41.68 -4.87 -41.75
N GLY A 525 40.89 -5.95 -41.70
CA GLY A 525 40.82 -6.92 -40.60
C GLY A 525 41.88 -8.01 -40.57
N GLN A 526 41.77 -8.87 -39.55
CA GLN A 526 42.38 -10.20 -39.48
C GLN A 526 41.46 -11.17 -38.73
N ASP A 527 41.13 -12.26 -39.41
CA ASP A 527 40.42 -13.44 -38.93
C ASP A 527 41.30 -14.31 -38.01
N GLY A 528 40.67 -14.94 -37.02
CA GLY A 528 41.23 -16.03 -36.22
C GLY A 528 40.10 -16.97 -35.78
N ASN A 529 40.13 -18.20 -36.28
CA ASN A 529 39.02 -19.15 -36.39
C ASN A 529 39.05 -20.24 -35.30
N LEU A 530 37.87 -20.82 -34.98
CA LEU A 530 37.55 -22.16 -34.42
C LEU A 530 37.58 -22.37 -32.88
N PRO A 531 36.85 -23.39 -32.33
CA PRO A 531 35.47 -23.82 -32.60
C PRO A 531 34.65 -24.22 -31.34
N SER A 532 33.35 -24.44 -31.53
CA SER A 532 32.37 -24.98 -30.56
C SER A 532 32.49 -26.49 -30.30
N GLN A 533 32.26 -26.91 -29.06
CA GLN A 533 31.64 -28.18 -28.63
C GLN A 533 30.79 -27.82 -27.39
N GLY A 534 29.56 -28.26 -27.19
CA GLY A 534 29.02 -29.60 -27.40
C GLY A 534 28.64 -30.17 -26.02
N SER A 535 27.34 -30.18 -25.76
CA SER A 535 26.57 -30.71 -24.63
C SER A 535 27.19 -31.80 -23.76
N ASN A 536 26.98 -31.72 -22.43
CA ASN A 536 26.68 -32.93 -21.67
C ASN A 536 25.86 -32.65 -20.39
N SER A 537 24.75 -33.38 -20.30
CA SER A 537 23.84 -33.51 -19.17
C SER A 537 24.21 -34.74 -18.34
N SER A 538 24.23 -34.61 -17.01
CA SER A 538 24.14 -35.74 -16.07
C SER A 538 23.90 -35.17 -14.67
N GLN A 539 22.66 -35.24 -14.16
CA GLN A 539 22.22 -36.25 -13.19
C GLN A 539 23.09 -36.28 -11.92
N SER A 540 22.55 -35.73 -10.83
CA SER A 540 22.99 -36.02 -9.47
C SER A 540 21.99 -37.00 -8.84
N GLU A 541 22.44 -38.24 -8.62
CA GLU A 541 21.75 -39.24 -7.83
C GLU A 541 22.10 -39.05 -6.34
N ASN A 542 21.06 -38.86 -5.54
CA ASN A 542 20.72 -39.59 -4.33
C ASN A 542 21.83 -40.50 -3.69
N ILE A 543 22.26 -40.15 -2.48
CA ILE A 543 22.78 -41.12 -1.50
C ILE A 543 22.09 -40.88 -0.16
N GLY A 544 21.32 -41.87 0.27
CA GLY A 544 20.91 -42.06 1.66
C GLY A 544 21.81 -43.07 2.37
N ASP A 545 22.00 -42.85 3.67
CA ASP A 545 21.54 -43.72 4.77
C ASP A 545 22.57 -43.99 5.90
N SER A 546 22.03 -43.85 7.12
CA SER A 546 22.42 -44.45 8.41
C SER A 546 23.73 -43.97 9.09
N ASN A 547 23.83 -43.79 10.41
CA ASN A 547 23.12 -44.48 11.50
C ASN A 547 23.25 -43.73 12.86
N GLN A 548 22.13 -43.76 13.59
CA GLN A 548 21.85 -43.64 15.04
C GLN A 548 22.99 -43.44 16.08
N GLN A 549 22.72 -42.57 17.08
CA GLN A 549 22.70 -43.00 18.49
C GLN A 549 21.84 -42.11 19.42
N ARG A 550 21.21 -42.75 20.41
CA ARG A 550 20.09 -42.28 21.26
C ARG A 550 20.53 -41.63 22.59
N GLY A 551 19.75 -40.61 22.98
CA GLY A 551 19.09 -40.46 24.30
C GLY A 551 19.79 -39.61 25.38
N PRO A 552 19.10 -39.25 26.50
CA PRO A 552 17.65 -39.13 26.71
C PRO A 552 17.20 -37.86 27.50
N GLY A 553 15.91 -37.52 27.36
CA GLY A 553 14.97 -37.20 28.46
C GLY A 553 15.27 -36.07 29.45
N GLY A 554 14.51 -34.97 29.35
CA GLY A 554 14.30 -33.99 30.42
C GLY A 554 12.83 -33.59 30.48
N THR A 555 12.09 -34.15 31.44
CA THR A 555 10.75 -33.72 31.87
C THR A 555 10.86 -32.47 32.76
N PRO A 556 9.96 -31.47 32.64
CA PRO A 556 9.86 -30.40 33.63
C PRO A 556 9.02 -30.83 34.85
N PRO A 557 9.33 -30.36 36.08
CA PRO A 557 8.57 -30.72 37.26
C PRO A 557 7.31 -29.85 37.40
N GLN A 558 6.15 -30.51 37.56
CA GLN A 558 5.03 -30.00 38.34
C GLN A 558 5.18 -30.48 39.79
N GLN A 559 4.93 -29.60 40.78
CA GLN A 559 4.05 -29.93 41.92
C GLN A 559 3.75 -28.73 42.83
N ASN A 560 2.44 -28.61 43.12
CA ASN A 560 1.76 -28.14 44.34
C ASN A 560 2.00 -26.69 44.83
N GLY A 561 0.99 -25.87 45.11
CA GLY A 561 -0.40 -26.12 45.50
C GLY A 561 -0.62 -25.64 46.94
N GLY A 562 -1.64 -24.79 47.18
CA GLY A 562 -2.17 -24.57 48.54
C GLY A 562 -2.73 -23.19 48.88
N ASN A 563 -4.05 -23.04 48.70
CA ASN A 563 -5.06 -22.41 49.57
C ASN A 563 -4.75 -21.16 50.41
N GLY A 564 -5.64 -20.16 50.30
CA GLY A 564 -5.94 -19.23 51.39
C GLY A 564 -6.91 -18.09 51.05
N GLY A 565 -8.21 -18.35 51.02
CA GLY A 565 -9.23 -17.35 51.41
C GLY A 565 -9.90 -17.78 52.72
N PRO A 566 -10.89 -17.08 53.30
CA PRO A 566 -11.48 -15.78 52.92
C PRO A 566 -11.60 -14.79 54.11
N ASN A 567 -11.94 -13.53 53.85
CA ASN A 567 -12.65 -12.69 54.83
C ASN A 567 -13.51 -11.67 54.08
N GLY A 568 -14.82 -11.81 54.24
CA GLY A 568 -15.81 -10.82 53.80
C GLY A 568 -16.11 -9.80 54.89
N GLN A 569 -16.71 -8.70 54.46
CA GLN A 569 -17.76 -8.00 55.20
C GLN A 569 -18.71 -7.31 54.21
N GLU A 570 -19.98 -7.76 54.27
CA GLU A 570 -21.22 -7.17 53.74
C GLU A 570 -21.50 -5.81 54.43
N ALA A 571 -22.46 -4.93 54.11
CA ALA A 571 -23.70 -4.87 53.31
C ALA A 571 -23.98 -3.34 53.07
N GLU A 572 -24.86 -2.83 52.18
CA GLU A 572 -26.33 -2.97 52.05
C GLU A 572 -26.76 -2.51 50.63
N LYS A 573 -27.54 -3.28 49.85
CA LYS A 573 -29.04 -3.29 49.67
C LYS A 573 -29.66 -1.95 49.23
N ASN A 574 -30.57 -1.80 48.25
CA ASN A 574 -31.55 -2.63 47.51
C ASN A 574 -31.79 -1.94 46.13
N THR A 575 -32.30 -2.55 45.04
CA THR A 575 -33.69 -3.02 44.89
C THR A 575 -33.89 -3.81 43.58
N GLU A 576 -34.44 -5.01 43.76
CA GLU A 576 -35.29 -5.87 42.91
C GLU A 576 -35.41 -5.60 41.39
N ALA A 577 -35.00 -6.59 40.60
CA ALA A 577 -35.65 -6.93 39.33
C ALA A 577 -35.84 -8.44 39.22
N LYS A 578 -37.00 -8.80 38.67
CA LYS A 578 -37.71 -10.07 38.76
C LYS A 578 -37.23 -11.01 37.65
N GLU A 579 -36.77 -12.21 38.00
CA GLU A 579 -36.54 -13.29 37.03
C GLU A 579 -37.86 -13.76 36.42
N THR A 580 -37.91 -13.80 35.09
CA THR A 580 -38.79 -14.70 34.35
C THR A 580 -37.96 -15.42 33.29
N ASN A 581 -37.71 -16.71 33.55
CA ASN A 581 -37.43 -17.71 32.53
C ASN A 581 -38.48 -17.63 31.42
N THR A 582 -38.06 -17.47 30.17
CA THR A 582 -38.84 -17.97 29.03
C THR A 582 -37.93 -18.43 27.91
N THR A 583 -38.25 -19.65 27.51
CA THR A 583 -37.68 -20.52 26.50
C THR A 583 -37.86 -19.95 25.08
N THR A 584 -36.91 -20.24 24.21
CA THR A 584 -36.98 -20.15 22.76
C THR A 584 -38.27 -20.77 22.19
N SER A 585 -39.10 -19.99 21.50
CA SER A 585 -39.90 -20.39 20.34
C SER A 585 -40.68 -19.21 19.73
N ASP A 586 -40.64 -19.14 18.39
CA ASP A 586 -41.61 -18.50 17.48
C ASP A 586 -41.59 -16.96 17.30
N ASN A 587 -40.63 -16.46 16.50
CA ASN A 587 -40.66 -15.11 15.90
C ASN A 587 -41.60 -15.04 14.68
N PHE A 588 -42.87 -15.39 14.84
CA PHE A 588 -43.93 -14.97 13.92
C PHE A 588 -44.92 -14.10 14.67
N ILE A 589 -44.95 -12.80 14.35
CA ILE A 589 -45.99 -11.89 14.84
C ILE A 589 -47.34 -12.42 14.35
N SER A 590 -48.28 -12.63 15.28
CA SER A 590 -49.65 -13.01 14.92
C SER A 590 -50.31 -11.85 14.17
N LEU A 591 -51.12 -12.15 13.14
CA LEU A 591 -51.94 -11.15 12.42
C LEU A 591 -52.82 -10.30 13.36
N ASP A 592 -53.08 -10.82 14.56
CA ASP A 592 -53.88 -10.18 15.60
C ASP A 592 -53.11 -9.11 16.40
N GLU A 593 -51.79 -9.04 16.26
CA GLU A 593 -50.89 -8.09 16.94
C GLU A 593 -50.55 -6.86 16.09
N ILE A 594 -51.03 -6.81 14.84
CA ILE A 594 -50.88 -5.65 13.96
C ILE A 594 -51.78 -4.51 14.47
N ASP A 595 -51.17 -3.36 14.82
CA ASP A 595 -51.86 -2.14 15.26
C ASP A 595 -53.07 -1.79 14.36
N GLY A 596 -54.21 -1.50 14.98
CA GLY A 596 -55.45 -1.12 14.27
C GLY A 596 -55.31 0.10 13.37
N THR A 597 -54.26 0.90 13.53
CA THR A 597 -53.89 1.99 12.62
C THR A 597 -53.34 1.46 11.28
N VAL A 598 -52.57 0.38 11.31
CA VAL A 598 -52.02 -0.30 10.12
C VAL A 598 -53.15 -0.97 9.33
N TRP A 599 -54.11 -1.60 10.01
CA TRP A 599 -55.32 -2.13 9.36
C TRP A 599 -56.19 -1.03 8.71
N LYS A 600 -56.25 0.16 9.30
CA LYS A 600 -56.95 1.31 8.70
C LYS A 600 -56.23 1.88 7.48
N LEU A 601 -54.90 1.91 7.51
CA LEU A 601 -54.07 2.31 6.36
C LEU A 601 -54.19 1.30 5.21
N LEU A 602 -54.09 -0.01 5.51
CA LEU A 602 -54.32 -1.09 4.54
C LEU A 602 -55.73 -1.04 3.95
N GLY A 603 -56.76 -0.87 4.79
CA GLY A 603 -58.16 -0.75 4.35
C GLY A 603 -58.44 0.51 3.54
N GLY A 604 -57.79 1.64 3.87
CA GLY A 604 -57.87 2.89 3.13
C GLY A 604 -57.28 2.77 1.72
N SER A 605 -56.10 2.15 1.60
CA SER A 605 -55.43 1.93 0.30
C SER A 605 -56.25 1.03 -0.63
N VAL A 606 -56.90 0.00 -0.07
CA VAL A 606 -57.80 -0.89 -0.83
C VAL A 606 -59.07 -0.16 -1.30
N LEU A 607 -59.60 0.78 -0.51
CA LEU A 607 -60.77 1.60 -0.88
C LEU A 607 -60.49 2.61 -2.00
N VAL A 608 -59.23 3.06 -2.17
CA VAL A 608 -58.82 3.94 -3.28
C VAL A 608 -58.56 3.14 -4.56
N LEU A 609 -58.17 1.86 -4.45
CA LEU A 609 -57.93 0.98 -5.60
C LEU A 609 -59.22 0.53 -6.31
N ILE A 610 -60.32 0.33 -5.59
CA ILE A 610 -61.59 -0.13 -6.16
C ILE A 610 -62.14 0.85 -7.24
N PRO A 611 -62.22 2.17 -7.00
CA PRO A 611 -62.59 3.14 -8.03
C PRO A 611 -61.63 3.17 -9.22
N ALA A 612 -60.32 3.06 -9.00
CA ALA A 612 -59.30 3.08 -10.05
C ALA A 612 -59.38 1.85 -10.97
N ILE A 613 -59.60 0.66 -10.39
CA ILE A 613 -59.85 -0.58 -11.13
C ILE A 613 -61.18 -0.48 -11.90
N LEU A 614 -62.25 0.04 -11.28
CA LEU A 614 -63.53 0.26 -11.96
C LEU A 614 -63.42 1.28 -13.10
N PHE A 615 -62.58 2.31 -12.96
CA PHE A 615 -62.30 3.31 -13.99
C PHE A 615 -61.52 2.70 -15.16
N ALA A 616 -60.47 1.91 -14.89
CA ALA A 616 -59.72 1.18 -15.90
C ALA A 616 -60.56 0.12 -16.63
N MET A 617 -61.48 -0.55 -15.93
CA MET A 617 -62.43 -1.49 -16.53
C MET A 617 -63.48 -0.80 -17.42
N LYS A 618 -63.85 0.45 -17.11
CA LYS A 618 -64.81 1.23 -17.91
C LYS A 618 -64.19 1.76 -19.21
N TYR A 619 -62.89 2.05 -19.21
CA TYR A 619 -62.15 2.51 -20.39
C TYR A 619 -61.93 1.43 -21.47
N LYS A 620 -62.08 0.15 -21.13
CA LYS A 620 -61.99 -0.98 -22.10
C LYS A 620 -63.29 -1.22 -22.89
N LYS A 621 -64.34 -0.44 -22.64
CA LYS A 621 -65.65 -0.54 -23.31
C LYS A 621 -65.95 0.60 -24.28
N SER A 622 -64.95 1.42 -24.63
CA SER A 622 -65.01 2.40 -25.72
C SER A 622 -64.14 1.93 -26.87
#